data_AF-A0A6H9L5C6-F1
#
_entry.id   AF-A0A6H9L5C6-F1
#
_cell.length_a   1.000
_cell.length_b   1.000
_cell.length_c   1.000
_cell.angle_alpha   90.00
_cell.angle_beta   90.00
_cell.angle_gamma   90.00
#
_symmetry.space_group_name_H-M   'P 1'
#
loop_
_entity.id
_entity.type
_entity.pdbx_description
1 polymer ?
#
loop_
_entity_poly.entity_id
_entity_poly.type
_entity_poly.pdbx_seq_one_letter_code
_entity_poly.pdbx_strand_id
1 'polypeptide(L)'
;MENRKVISFLGVNESSSLFLYFPVYITVFCVLGLIAPQTRGLTLWLLEENRPVEVATFIFLFLASIWSFKDFWLAKKQNELFFVYGFYAVFGFVMFVVAMEEIAWGQSFFGFATPESLQEINKQGETTLHNIGELQGRSEFMRLIFGLAGLIGIAFYYFPFLRRISIPKSIIFYYLIITFHSIIDVYNDYYPIQERFDIYLQRVSEFIELLIGMGSFLYVYINNRLFINRNLKMK
;
A
#
# COMPACT_ATOMS: atom_id res chain seq x y z
N MET A 1 26.90 10.63 23.81
CA MET A 1 26.96 9.73 22.63
C MET A 1 25.69 8.91 22.41
N GLU A 2 24.85 8.72 23.43
CA GLU A 2 23.60 7.94 23.34
C GLU A 2 22.45 8.70 22.64
N ASN A 3 22.38 10.02 22.81
CA ASN A 3 21.36 10.88 22.18
C ASN A 3 21.47 10.98 20.65
N ARG A 4 22.62 10.71 20.02
CA ARG A 4 22.75 10.70 18.55
C ARG A 4 22.13 9.46 17.89
N LYS A 5 21.96 8.35 18.62
CA LYS A 5 21.31 7.12 18.08
C LYS A 5 19.79 7.18 18.13
N VAL A 6 19.22 8.02 19.00
CA VAL A 6 17.77 8.29 19.01
C VAL A 6 17.39 9.22 17.85
N ILE A 7 18.26 10.18 17.50
CA ILE A 7 18.09 11.07 16.35
C ILE A 7 18.11 10.29 15.02
N SER A 8 18.87 9.20 14.91
CA SER A 8 18.86 8.36 13.69
C SER A 8 17.59 7.53 13.50
N PHE A 9 16.74 7.37 14.52
CA PHE A 9 15.45 6.69 14.39
C PHE A 9 14.33 7.66 14.01
N LEU A 10 14.50 8.95 14.29
CA LEU A 10 13.55 9.97 13.87
C LEU A 10 13.60 10.28 12.38
N GLY A 11 14.62 9.80 11.64
CA GLY A 11 14.71 10.06 10.20
C GLY A 11 14.37 11.52 9.93
N VAL A 12 15.19 12.45 10.37
CA VAL A 12 15.11 13.82 9.88
C VAL A 12 16.46 14.13 9.28
N ASN A 13 16.79 13.37 8.23
CA ASN A 13 17.59 13.90 7.13
C ASN A 13 16.59 14.47 6.10
N GLU A 14 17.05 15.32 5.18
CA GLU A 14 16.19 15.87 4.11
C GLU A 14 15.40 14.80 3.33
N SER A 15 15.95 13.59 3.17
CA SER A 15 15.25 12.47 2.51
C SER A 15 14.03 11.98 3.29
N SER A 16 14.01 12.16 4.61
CA SER A 16 12.95 11.66 5.47
C SER A 16 11.80 12.66 5.65
N SER A 17 12.06 13.97 5.53
CA SER A 17 10.98 14.95 5.37
C SER A 17 10.28 14.77 4.03
N LEU A 18 11.01 14.41 2.97
CA LEU A 18 10.42 14.06 1.69
C LEU A 18 9.44 12.89 1.82
N PHE A 19 9.86 11.75 2.39
CA PHE A 19 8.96 10.60 2.57
C PHE A 19 7.74 10.91 3.43
N LEU A 20 7.90 11.78 4.44
CA LEU A 20 6.83 12.18 5.32
C LEU A 20 5.77 12.99 4.57
N TYR A 21 6.17 14.06 3.87
CA TYR A 21 5.21 14.99 3.27
C TYR A 21 4.81 14.65 1.83
N PHE A 22 5.54 13.78 1.13
CA PHE A 22 5.19 13.32 -0.21
C PHE A 22 3.73 12.84 -0.36
N PRO A 23 3.18 11.95 0.49
CA PRO A 23 1.79 11.49 0.35
C PRO A 23 0.79 12.65 0.51
N VAL A 24 1.12 13.66 1.31
CA VAL A 24 0.29 14.87 1.46
C VAL A 24 0.32 15.67 0.16
N TYR A 25 1.50 15.93 -0.40
CA TYR A 25 1.64 16.71 -1.64
C TYR A 25 0.95 16.05 -2.82
N ILE A 26 1.13 14.73 -3.01
CA ILE A 26 0.49 14.03 -4.13
C ILE A 26 -1.03 13.93 -3.95
N THR A 27 -1.53 13.81 -2.71
CA THR A 27 -2.97 13.86 -2.42
C THR A 27 -3.55 15.23 -2.73
N VAL A 28 -2.89 16.31 -2.29
CA VAL A 28 -3.32 17.69 -2.60
C VAL A 28 -3.32 17.91 -4.12
N PHE A 29 -2.27 17.46 -4.81
CA PHE A 29 -2.19 17.56 -6.27
C PHE A 29 -3.34 16.81 -6.97
N CYS A 30 -3.65 15.59 -6.52
CA CYS A 30 -4.77 14.80 -7.04
C CYS A 30 -6.11 15.51 -6.84
N VAL A 31 -6.37 16.02 -5.63
CA VAL A 31 -7.60 16.76 -5.31
C VAL A 31 -7.73 18.03 -6.14
N LEU A 32 -6.66 18.82 -6.27
CA LEU A 32 -6.66 20.01 -7.13
C LEU A 32 -6.92 19.64 -8.60
N GLY A 33 -6.35 18.53 -9.07
CA GLY A 33 -6.57 17.98 -10.40
C GLY A 33 -8.04 17.65 -10.66
N LEU A 34 -8.73 17.04 -9.69
CA LEU A 34 -10.16 16.71 -9.77
C LEU A 34 -11.06 17.95 -9.69
N ILE A 35 -10.72 18.95 -8.87
CA ILE A 35 -11.54 20.15 -8.69
C ILE A 35 -11.47 21.05 -9.93
N ALA A 36 -10.27 21.29 -10.47
CA ALA A 36 -10.08 22.22 -11.58
C ALA A 36 -10.66 21.64 -12.89
N PRO A 37 -11.64 22.32 -13.54
CA PRO A 37 -12.30 21.81 -14.75
C PRO A 37 -11.34 21.47 -15.90
N GLN A 38 -10.23 22.21 -16.00
CA GLN A 38 -9.22 22.04 -17.04
C GLN A 38 -8.42 20.74 -16.91
N THR A 39 -8.21 20.25 -15.68
CA THR A 39 -7.41 19.05 -15.39
C THR A 39 -8.25 17.85 -15.04
N ARG A 40 -9.52 18.04 -14.66
CA ARG A 40 -10.42 16.98 -14.17
C ARG A 40 -10.49 15.78 -15.10
N GLY A 41 -10.66 16.01 -16.41
CA GLY A 41 -10.74 14.92 -17.38
C GLY A 41 -9.48 14.06 -17.42
N LEU A 42 -8.29 14.69 -17.38
CA LEU A 42 -7.02 13.99 -17.32
C LEU A 42 -6.86 13.23 -15.99
N THR A 43 -7.20 13.87 -14.86
CA THR A 43 -7.09 13.24 -13.54
C THR A 43 -8.02 12.04 -13.42
N LEU A 44 -9.26 12.13 -13.90
CA LEU A 44 -10.18 10.99 -13.94
C LEU A 44 -9.64 9.88 -14.83
N TRP A 45 -9.11 10.21 -16.02
CA TRP A 45 -8.49 9.24 -16.92
C TRP A 45 -7.27 8.52 -16.31
N LEU A 46 -6.48 9.21 -15.49
CA LEU A 46 -5.36 8.58 -14.79
C LEU A 46 -5.83 7.56 -13.75
N LEU A 47 -7.02 7.78 -13.17
CA LEU A 47 -7.65 7.02 -12.08
C LEU A 47 -8.73 6.03 -12.58
N GLU A 48 -8.78 5.69 -13.86
CA GLU A 48 -9.65 4.58 -14.31
C GLU A 48 -8.93 3.24 -14.18
N GLU A 49 -9.69 2.14 -14.15
CA GLU A 49 -9.13 0.79 -14.24
C GLU A 49 -8.29 0.64 -15.53
N ASN A 50 -7.23 -0.15 -15.46
CA ASN A 50 -6.27 -0.41 -16.53
C ASN A 50 -5.55 0.86 -17.05
N ARG A 51 -5.35 1.85 -16.17
CA ARG A 51 -4.67 3.13 -16.46
C ARG A 51 -3.36 3.29 -15.66
N PRO A 52 -2.58 4.38 -15.87
CA PRO A 52 -1.26 4.51 -15.27
C PRO A 52 -1.20 4.39 -13.74
N VAL A 53 -2.26 4.77 -13.01
CA VAL A 53 -2.29 4.66 -11.55
C VAL A 53 -2.31 3.19 -11.11
N GLU A 54 -3.19 2.36 -11.67
CA GLU A 54 -3.23 0.91 -11.41
C GLU A 54 -1.91 0.21 -11.76
N VAL A 55 -1.32 0.54 -12.93
CA VAL A 55 -0.01 0.01 -13.32
C VAL A 55 1.08 0.43 -12.32
N ALA A 56 1.04 1.66 -11.82
CA ALA A 56 1.96 2.11 -10.79
C ALA A 56 1.72 1.39 -9.46
N THR A 57 0.46 1.17 -9.06
CA THR A 57 0.07 0.39 -7.89
C THR A 57 0.67 -1.01 -7.95
N PHE A 58 0.46 -1.72 -9.08
CA PHE A 58 1.08 -3.01 -9.36
C PHE A 58 2.60 -2.98 -9.19
N ILE A 59 3.28 -2.02 -9.83
CA ILE A 59 4.75 -1.91 -9.77
C ILE A 59 5.22 -1.76 -8.31
N PHE A 60 4.62 -0.85 -7.54
CA PHE A 60 5.02 -0.63 -6.15
C PHE A 60 4.75 -1.85 -5.26
N LEU A 61 3.59 -2.49 -5.38
CA LEU A 61 3.26 -3.69 -4.61
C LEU A 61 4.18 -4.86 -4.98
N PHE A 62 4.47 -5.05 -6.27
CA PHE A 62 5.37 -6.10 -6.73
C PHE A 62 6.81 -5.86 -6.23
N LEU A 63 7.30 -4.62 -6.27
CA LEU A 63 8.58 -4.25 -5.68
C LEU A 63 8.61 -4.46 -4.16
N ALA A 64 7.51 -4.12 -3.46
CA ALA A 64 7.37 -4.37 -2.03
C ALA A 64 7.46 -5.87 -1.71
N SER A 65 6.82 -6.72 -2.53
CA SER A 65 6.91 -8.17 -2.41
C SER A 65 8.35 -8.67 -2.53
N ILE A 66 9.07 -8.27 -3.59
CA ILE A 66 10.47 -8.66 -3.82
C ILE A 66 11.36 -8.24 -2.64
N TRP A 67 11.22 -7.00 -2.18
CA TRP A 67 12.00 -6.51 -1.04
C TRP A 67 11.66 -7.22 0.27
N SER A 68 10.39 -7.54 0.49
CA SER A 68 9.97 -8.30 1.66
C SER A 68 10.59 -9.70 1.69
N PHE A 69 10.62 -10.40 0.55
CA PHE A 69 11.30 -11.70 0.46
C PHE A 69 12.82 -11.57 0.67
N LYS A 70 13.43 -10.49 0.18
CA LYS A 70 14.83 -10.18 0.51
C LYS A 70 15.04 -10.00 2.02
N ASP A 71 14.15 -9.28 2.70
CA ASP A 71 14.20 -9.09 4.16
C ASP A 71 13.98 -10.39 4.93
N PHE A 72 13.08 -11.27 4.46
CA PHE A 72 12.93 -12.63 4.99
C PHE A 72 14.26 -13.40 4.99
N TRP A 73 14.96 -13.43 3.86
CA TRP A 73 16.24 -14.14 3.75
C TRP A 73 17.33 -13.51 4.62
N LEU A 74 17.38 -12.18 4.71
CA LEU A 74 18.32 -11.47 5.57
C LEU A 74 18.06 -11.74 7.06
N ALA A 75 16.80 -11.67 7.49
CA ALA A 75 16.39 -11.95 8.86
C ALA A 75 16.72 -13.40 9.24
N LYS A 76 16.44 -14.37 8.36
CA LYS A 76 16.78 -15.78 8.55
C LYS A 76 18.29 -15.99 8.68
N LYS A 77 19.10 -15.37 7.80
CA LYS A 77 20.57 -15.45 7.85
C LYS A 77 21.16 -14.84 9.14
N GLN A 78 20.48 -13.86 9.72
CA GLN A 78 20.90 -13.19 10.95
C GLN A 78 20.40 -13.87 12.23
N ASN A 79 19.77 -15.05 12.11
CA ASN A 79 19.15 -15.77 13.22
C ASN A 79 18.19 -14.88 14.03
N GLU A 80 17.41 -14.04 13.34
CA GLU A 80 16.31 -13.30 13.97
C GLU A 80 15.20 -14.25 14.40
N LEU A 81 14.32 -13.77 15.28
CA LEU A 81 13.21 -14.56 15.83
C LEU A 81 12.27 -15.05 14.72
N PHE A 82 11.66 -16.24 14.92
CA PHE A 82 10.77 -16.88 13.93
C PHE A 82 9.71 -15.92 13.39
N PHE A 83 9.05 -15.18 14.28
CA PHE A 83 7.99 -14.26 13.87
C PHE A 83 8.51 -13.11 12.98
N VAL A 84 9.78 -12.71 13.07
CA VAL A 84 10.32 -11.61 12.27
C VAL A 84 10.42 -12.05 10.81
N TYR A 85 11.12 -13.15 10.52
CA TYR A 85 11.21 -13.62 9.13
C TYR A 85 9.85 -14.16 8.66
N GLY A 86 9.07 -14.81 9.53
CA GLY A 86 7.70 -15.24 9.22
C GLY A 86 6.81 -14.06 8.78
N PHE A 87 6.90 -12.93 9.48
CA PHE A 87 6.20 -11.70 9.10
C PHE A 87 6.59 -11.24 7.69
N TYR A 88 7.88 -11.12 7.36
CA TYR A 88 8.30 -10.68 6.03
C TYR A 88 7.91 -11.67 4.92
N ALA A 89 7.92 -12.97 5.19
CA ALA A 89 7.42 -13.97 4.24
C ALA A 89 5.92 -13.79 3.95
N VAL A 90 5.10 -13.65 5.00
CA VAL A 90 3.66 -13.43 4.86
C VAL A 90 3.37 -12.09 4.19
N PHE A 91 4.02 -11.01 4.64
CA PHE A 91 3.87 -9.68 4.04
C PHE A 91 4.24 -9.70 2.56
N GLY A 92 5.34 -10.37 2.19
CA GLY A 92 5.78 -10.46 0.79
C GLY A 92 4.80 -11.23 -0.09
N PHE A 93 4.24 -12.32 0.44
CA PHE A 93 3.20 -13.09 -0.24
C PHE A 93 1.91 -12.28 -0.41
N VAL A 94 1.44 -11.58 0.64
CA VAL A 94 0.24 -10.73 0.55
C VAL A 94 0.45 -9.62 -0.49
N MET A 95 1.59 -8.91 -0.47
CA MET A 95 1.88 -7.88 -1.47
C MET A 95 1.94 -8.45 -2.90
N PHE A 96 2.44 -9.67 -3.08
CA PHE A 96 2.43 -10.34 -4.39
C PHE A 96 1.01 -10.61 -4.86
N VAL A 97 0.17 -11.20 -4.02
CA VAL A 97 -1.23 -11.50 -4.37
C VAL A 97 -1.96 -10.21 -4.73
N VAL A 98 -1.88 -9.17 -3.91
CA VAL A 98 -2.52 -7.88 -4.21
C VAL A 98 -1.97 -7.30 -5.51
N ALA A 99 -0.65 -7.33 -5.75
CA ALA A 99 -0.09 -6.87 -7.02
C ALA A 99 -0.68 -7.62 -8.23
N MET A 100 -0.82 -8.94 -8.14
CA MET A 100 -1.39 -9.72 -9.25
C MET A 100 -2.88 -9.43 -9.43
N GLU A 101 -3.63 -9.19 -8.34
CA GLU A 101 -5.03 -8.77 -8.41
C GLU A 101 -5.19 -7.46 -9.18
N GLU A 102 -4.32 -6.46 -8.95
CA GLU A 102 -4.36 -5.16 -9.65
C GLU A 102 -4.28 -5.27 -11.18
N ILE A 103 -3.72 -6.35 -11.72
CA ILE A 103 -3.54 -6.54 -13.18
C ILE A 103 -4.31 -7.75 -13.70
N ALA A 104 -5.33 -8.19 -12.95
CA ALA A 104 -6.15 -9.36 -13.25
C ALA A 104 -5.30 -10.61 -13.59
N TRP A 105 -4.28 -10.85 -12.78
CA TRP A 105 -3.29 -11.92 -12.94
C TRP A 105 -2.56 -11.92 -14.30
N GLY A 106 -2.44 -10.75 -14.92
CA GLY A 106 -1.83 -10.53 -16.23
C GLY A 106 -2.83 -10.46 -17.38
N GLN A 107 -4.13 -10.65 -17.14
CA GLN A 107 -5.16 -10.54 -18.17
C GLN A 107 -5.13 -9.16 -18.84
N SER A 108 -4.92 -8.08 -18.07
CA SER A 108 -4.83 -6.71 -18.57
C SER A 108 -3.71 -6.50 -19.60
N PHE A 109 -2.63 -7.30 -19.54
CA PHE A 109 -1.50 -7.21 -20.47
C PHE A 109 -1.59 -8.20 -21.62
N PHE A 110 -2.07 -9.42 -21.37
CA PHE A 110 -2.01 -10.52 -22.34
C PHE A 110 -3.37 -10.83 -22.99
N GLY A 111 -4.46 -10.28 -22.48
CA GLY A 111 -5.80 -10.38 -23.09
C GLY A 111 -6.37 -11.80 -23.14
N PHE A 112 -5.94 -12.71 -22.26
CA PHE A 112 -6.53 -14.03 -22.19
C PHE A 112 -7.96 -13.98 -21.63
N ALA A 113 -8.80 -14.94 -22.02
CA ALA A 113 -10.19 -14.96 -21.59
C ALA A 113 -10.33 -15.38 -20.11
N THR A 114 -11.28 -14.76 -19.41
CA THR A 114 -11.67 -15.15 -18.06
C THR A 114 -12.23 -16.58 -18.06
N PRO A 115 -11.76 -17.47 -17.16
CA PRO A 115 -12.26 -18.84 -17.07
C PRO A 115 -13.79 -18.91 -16.94
N GLU A 116 -14.43 -19.90 -17.58
CA GLU A 116 -15.90 -20.07 -17.55
C GLU A 116 -16.45 -20.13 -16.12
N SER A 117 -15.75 -20.81 -15.21
CA SER A 117 -16.11 -20.90 -13.79
C SER A 117 -16.12 -19.56 -13.05
N LEU A 118 -15.42 -18.55 -13.57
CA LEU A 118 -15.39 -17.19 -13.03
C LEU A 118 -16.38 -16.27 -13.74
N GLN A 119 -16.66 -16.48 -15.02
CA GLN A 119 -17.60 -15.66 -15.79
C GLN A 119 -19.02 -15.65 -15.19
N GLU A 120 -19.46 -16.75 -14.59
CA GLU A 120 -20.80 -16.85 -13.98
C GLU A 120 -20.97 -15.97 -12.74
N ILE A 121 -19.86 -15.63 -12.05
CA ILE A 121 -19.85 -14.93 -10.76
C ILE A 121 -19.08 -13.61 -10.79
N ASN A 122 -18.44 -13.28 -11.92
CA ASN A 122 -17.65 -12.08 -12.14
C ASN A 122 -18.34 -11.19 -13.19
N LYS A 123 -18.82 -10.02 -12.76
CA LYS A 123 -19.57 -9.10 -13.63
C LYS A 123 -18.69 -8.20 -14.50
N GLN A 124 -17.38 -8.13 -14.23
CA GLN A 124 -16.40 -7.30 -14.95
C GLN A 124 -15.66 -8.08 -16.03
N GLY A 125 -15.77 -9.41 -16.05
CA GLY A 125 -15.07 -10.25 -17.02
C GLY A 125 -13.56 -10.25 -16.81
N GLU A 126 -13.10 -10.03 -15.58
CA GLU A 126 -11.69 -10.05 -15.20
C GLU A 126 -11.34 -11.26 -14.33
N THR A 127 -10.11 -11.72 -14.38
CA THR A 127 -9.60 -12.81 -13.54
C THR A 127 -9.10 -12.22 -12.23
N THR A 128 -9.99 -11.64 -11.43
CA THR A 128 -9.67 -11.08 -10.10
C THR A 128 -10.58 -11.70 -9.04
N LEU A 129 -10.04 -11.92 -7.85
CA LEU A 129 -10.77 -12.44 -6.70
C LEU A 129 -11.66 -11.38 -6.07
N HIS A 130 -11.25 -10.11 -6.09
CA HIS A 130 -12.06 -9.03 -5.52
C HIS A 130 -13.30 -8.68 -6.36
N ASN A 131 -13.45 -9.20 -7.59
CA ASN A 131 -14.60 -8.95 -8.47
C ASN A 131 -15.62 -10.11 -8.45
N ILE A 132 -15.45 -11.07 -7.53
CA ILE A 132 -16.30 -12.26 -7.39
C ILE A 132 -17.29 -12.08 -6.23
N GLY A 133 -18.59 -12.25 -6.52
CA GLY A 133 -19.62 -12.41 -5.49
C GLY A 133 -19.70 -11.26 -4.48
N GLU A 134 -19.63 -11.57 -3.18
CA GLU A 134 -19.76 -10.58 -2.09
C GLU A 134 -18.50 -9.75 -1.84
N LEU A 135 -17.37 -10.07 -2.48
CA LEU A 135 -16.13 -9.28 -2.39
C LEU A 135 -16.15 -8.07 -3.33
N GLN A 136 -17.01 -8.10 -4.36
CA GLN A 136 -17.17 -7.02 -5.33
C GLN A 136 -17.66 -5.75 -4.63
N GLY A 137 -16.86 -4.68 -4.71
CA GLY A 137 -17.17 -3.40 -4.06
C GLY A 137 -17.04 -3.43 -2.54
N ARG A 138 -16.19 -4.31 -1.97
CA ARG A 138 -15.84 -4.33 -0.54
C ARG A 138 -14.37 -4.08 -0.22
N SER A 139 -13.64 -3.51 -1.17
CA SER A 139 -12.20 -3.25 -1.04
C SER A 139 -11.90 -2.17 0.01
N GLU A 140 -12.88 -1.32 0.35
CA GLU A 140 -12.80 -0.27 1.37
C GLU A 140 -12.49 -0.81 2.78
N PHE A 141 -13.04 -1.97 3.15
CA PHE A 141 -12.69 -2.61 4.43
C PHE A 141 -11.24 -3.07 4.46
N MET A 142 -10.72 -3.59 3.34
CA MET A 142 -9.33 -4.02 3.25
C MET A 142 -8.38 -2.82 3.33
N ARG A 143 -8.72 -1.71 2.65
CA ARG A 143 -7.98 -0.45 2.75
C ARG A 143 -8.00 0.10 4.19
N LEU A 144 -9.15 0.04 4.87
CA LEU A 144 -9.28 0.47 6.26
C LEU A 144 -8.42 -0.38 7.22
N ILE A 145 -8.49 -1.70 7.10
CA ILE A 145 -7.67 -2.63 7.90
C ILE A 145 -6.19 -2.36 7.65
N PHE A 146 -5.78 -2.17 6.40
CA PHE A 146 -4.39 -1.86 6.04
C PHE A 146 -3.92 -0.54 6.67
N GLY A 147 -4.72 0.53 6.56
CA GLY A 147 -4.43 1.83 7.16
C GLY A 147 -4.25 1.74 8.68
N LEU A 148 -5.20 1.10 9.38
CA LEU A 148 -5.15 0.92 10.83
C LEU A 148 -3.99 0.03 11.27
N ALA A 149 -3.75 -1.09 10.58
CA ALA A 149 -2.61 -1.97 10.85
C ALA A 149 -1.28 -1.22 10.70
N GLY A 150 -1.20 -0.31 9.72
CA GLY A 150 -0.07 0.60 9.55
C GLY A 150 0.17 1.52 10.74
N LEU A 151 -0.89 2.18 11.22
CA LEU A 151 -0.81 3.05 12.39
C LEU A 151 -0.42 2.28 13.67
N ILE A 152 -0.98 1.08 13.86
CA ILE A 152 -0.60 0.18 14.96
C ILE A 152 0.87 -0.26 14.82
N GLY A 153 1.31 -0.59 13.60
CA GLY A 153 2.67 -0.99 13.31
C GLY A 153 3.71 0.10 13.60
N ILE A 154 3.33 1.38 13.61
CA ILE A 154 4.20 2.47 14.08
C ILE A 154 4.43 2.36 15.59
N ALA A 155 3.39 1.99 16.36
CA ALA A 155 3.49 1.83 17.80
C ALA A 155 4.39 0.64 18.21
N PHE A 156 4.60 -0.35 17.33
CA PHE A 156 5.52 -1.46 17.55
C PHE A 156 6.95 -1.03 17.85
N TYR A 157 7.34 0.19 17.49
CA TYR A 157 8.63 0.75 17.86
C TYR A 157 8.90 0.73 19.37
N TYR A 158 7.86 0.95 20.18
CA TYR A 158 7.96 1.01 21.64
C TYR A 158 8.12 -0.37 22.29
N PHE A 159 7.98 -1.46 21.51
CA PHE A 159 8.07 -2.84 21.99
C PHE A 159 9.36 -3.48 21.44
N PRO A 160 10.37 -3.77 22.29
CA PRO A 160 11.68 -4.23 21.82
C PRO A 160 11.65 -5.46 20.90
N PHE A 161 10.74 -6.40 21.15
CA PHE A 161 10.58 -7.59 20.31
C PHE A 161 9.98 -7.24 18.93
N LEU A 162 8.99 -6.34 18.84
CA LEU A 162 8.34 -5.96 17.58
C LEU A 162 9.13 -4.92 16.76
N ARG A 163 10.18 -4.32 17.32
CA ARG A 163 10.95 -3.26 16.68
C ARG A 163 11.51 -3.64 15.30
N ARG A 164 11.73 -4.92 15.01
CA ARG A 164 12.21 -5.39 13.70
C ARG A 164 11.17 -5.33 12.58
N ILE A 165 9.89 -5.28 12.95
CA ILE A 165 8.76 -5.19 12.01
C ILE A 165 8.02 -3.86 12.15
N SER A 166 8.45 -2.98 13.06
CA SER A 166 7.81 -1.68 13.25
C SER A 166 7.89 -0.81 12.00
N ILE A 167 6.85 -0.02 11.79
CA ILE A 167 6.75 0.92 10.68
C ILE A 167 7.46 2.23 11.06
N PRO A 168 8.31 2.79 10.19
CA PRO A 168 9.00 4.04 10.47
C PRO A 168 8.00 5.21 10.48
N LYS A 169 8.14 6.13 11.45
CA LYS A 169 7.27 7.30 11.59
C LYS A 169 7.29 8.23 10.37
N SER A 170 8.35 8.19 9.56
CA SER A 170 8.51 9.00 8.35
C SER A 170 7.50 8.66 7.25
N ILE A 171 6.69 7.61 7.37
CA ILE A 171 5.63 7.29 6.40
C ILE A 171 4.23 7.29 7.04
N ILE A 172 4.06 7.90 8.22
CA ILE A 172 2.78 7.95 8.94
C ILE A 172 1.64 8.55 8.11
N PHE A 173 1.94 9.57 7.29
CA PHE A 173 0.90 10.25 6.50
C PHE A 173 0.30 9.37 5.40
N TYR A 174 1.01 8.37 4.88
CA TYR A 174 0.38 7.37 3.99
C TYR A 174 -0.78 6.68 4.72
N TYR A 175 -0.50 6.12 5.90
CA TYR A 175 -1.50 5.37 6.67
C TYR A 175 -2.63 6.25 7.23
N LEU A 176 -2.35 7.50 7.58
CA LEU A 176 -3.39 8.45 7.99
C LEU A 176 -4.36 8.77 6.83
N ILE A 177 -3.83 9.05 5.64
CA ILE A 177 -4.64 9.37 4.46
C ILE A 177 -5.46 8.15 4.04
N ILE A 178 -4.84 6.97 3.95
CA ILE A 178 -5.51 5.70 3.65
C ILE A 178 -6.65 5.45 4.65
N THR A 179 -6.37 5.54 5.95
CA THR A 179 -7.38 5.31 7.00
C THR A 179 -8.53 6.31 6.89
N PHE A 180 -8.23 7.60 6.78
CA PHE A 180 -9.25 8.64 6.72
C PHE A 180 -10.15 8.50 5.50
N HIS A 181 -9.57 8.28 4.32
CA HIS A 181 -10.35 8.02 3.12
C HIS A 181 -11.22 6.78 3.29
N SER A 182 -10.65 5.66 3.75
CA SER A 182 -11.39 4.40 3.89
C SER A 182 -12.54 4.50 4.91
N ILE A 183 -12.43 5.34 5.94
CA ILE A 183 -13.54 5.63 6.86
C ILE A 183 -14.69 6.34 6.13
N ILE A 184 -14.36 7.32 5.28
CA ILE A 184 -15.37 8.04 4.48
C ILE A 184 -16.03 7.10 3.48
N ASP A 185 -15.22 6.26 2.83
CA ASP A 185 -15.66 5.25 1.86
C ASP A 185 -16.64 4.26 2.48
N VAL A 186 -16.24 3.62 3.58
CA VAL A 186 -17.10 2.72 4.36
C VAL A 186 -18.38 3.44 4.83
N TYR A 187 -18.27 4.69 5.31
CA TYR A 187 -19.45 5.43 5.75
C TYR A 187 -20.43 5.69 4.60
N ASN A 188 -19.92 6.04 3.43
CA ASN A 188 -20.71 6.33 2.24
C ASN A 188 -21.47 5.11 1.74
N ASP A 189 -20.91 3.90 1.85
CA ASP A 189 -21.61 2.66 1.49
C ASP A 189 -22.83 2.36 2.37
N TYR A 190 -22.80 2.75 3.65
CA TYR A 190 -23.96 2.61 4.55
C TYR A 190 -24.93 3.79 4.48
N TYR A 191 -24.42 5.00 4.22
CA TYR A 191 -25.19 6.24 4.16
C TYR A 191 -24.81 7.03 2.90
N PRO A 192 -25.32 6.63 1.72
CA PRO A 192 -24.96 7.26 0.46
C PRO A 192 -25.23 8.76 0.49
N ILE A 193 -24.19 9.55 0.29
CA ILE A 193 -24.30 11.01 0.39
C ILE A 193 -24.96 11.55 -0.88
N GLN A 194 -24.36 11.31 -2.05
CA GLN A 194 -24.85 11.70 -3.38
C GLN A 194 -24.22 10.79 -4.46
N GLU A 195 -24.97 10.42 -5.49
CA GLU A 195 -24.48 9.56 -6.59
C GLU A 195 -23.21 10.10 -7.29
N ARG A 196 -23.11 11.43 -7.46
CA ARG A 196 -21.89 12.05 -8.00
C ARG A 196 -20.70 11.90 -7.06
N PHE A 197 -20.93 11.96 -5.75
CA PHE A 197 -19.89 11.80 -4.75
C PHE A 197 -19.32 10.38 -4.80
N ASP A 198 -20.18 9.37 -4.96
CA ASP A 198 -19.79 7.96 -5.07
C ASP A 198 -18.81 7.73 -6.23
N ILE A 199 -19.07 8.30 -7.40
CA ILE A 199 -18.16 8.19 -8.57
C ILE A 199 -16.79 8.78 -8.26
N TYR A 200 -16.72 9.96 -7.63
CA TYR A 200 -15.43 10.55 -7.27
C TYR A 200 -14.73 9.74 -6.17
N LEU A 201 -15.48 9.23 -5.21
CA LEU A 201 -14.93 8.43 -4.11
C LEU A 201 -14.30 7.13 -4.64
N GLN A 202 -14.99 6.45 -5.56
CA GLN A 202 -14.46 5.28 -6.26
C GLN A 202 -13.23 5.62 -7.12
N ARG A 203 -13.19 6.79 -7.77
CA ARG A 203 -11.97 7.20 -8.51
C ARG A 203 -10.81 7.54 -7.57
N VAL A 204 -11.11 8.07 -6.39
CA VAL A 204 -10.07 8.35 -5.39
C VAL A 204 -9.60 7.05 -4.72
N SER A 205 -10.40 5.98 -4.64
CA SER A 205 -9.93 4.70 -4.09
C SER A 205 -8.75 4.11 -4.87
N GLU A 206 -8.73 4.25 -6.20
CA GLU A 206 -7.58 3.89 -7.06
C GLU A 206 -6.29 4.62 -6.63
N PHE A 207 -6.42 5.91 -6.32
CA PHE A 207 -5.31 6.71 -5.80
C PHE A 207 -4.88 6.24 -4.40
N ILE A 208 -5.83 5.81 -3.56
CA ILE A 208 -5.51 5.26 -2.23
C ILE A 208 -4.76 3.93 -2.36
N GLU A 209 -5.10 3.10 -3.33
CA GLU A 209 -4.41 1.84 -3.61
C GLU A 209 -2.97 2.10 -4.07
N LEU A 210 -2.73 3.13 -4.88
CA LEU A 210 -1.37 3.61 -5.16
C LEU A 210 -0.62 4.00 -3.87
N LEU A 211 -1.26 4.73 -2.95
CA LEU A 211 -0.64 5.07 -1.66
C LEU A 211 -0.33 3.82 -0.81
N ILE A 212 -1.17 2.78 -0.87
CA ILE A 212 -0.91 1.47 -0.23
C ILE A 212 0.33 0.84 -0.82
N GLY A 213 0.45 0.78 -2.15
CA GLY A 213 1.63 0.25 -2.84
C GLY A 213 2.90 1.02 -2.45
N MET A 214 2.87 2.35 -2.57
CA MET A 214 4.00 3.22 -2.22
C MET A 214 4.42 3.08 -0.75
N GLY A 215 3.45 3.12 0.17
CA GLY A 215 3.68 2.96 1.61
C GLY A 215 4.29 1.60 1.95
N SER A 216 3.80 0.52 1.32
CA SER A 216 4.31 -0.84 1.49
C SER A 216 5.75 -0.97 1.00
N PHE A 217 6.06 -0.41 -0.18
CA PHE A 217 7.42 -0.41 -0.71
C PHE A 217 8.38 0.40 0.17
N LEU A 218 7.99 1.61 0.57
CA LEU A 218 8.80 2.45 1.44
C LEU A 218 9.03 1.80 2.81
N TYR A 219 8.03 1.11 3.37
CA TYR A 219 8.15 0.36 4.61
C TYR A 219 9.30 -0.66 4.53
N VAL A 220 9.27 -1.58 3.57
CA VAL A 220 10.31 -2.61 3.43
C VAL A 220 11.64 -2.01 2.98
N TYR A 221 11.64 -0.97 2.14
CA TYR A 221 12.85 -0.28 1.72
C TYR A 221 13.61 0.36 2.89
N ILE A 222 12.88 1.03 3.80
CA ILE A 222 13.47 1.65 5.00
C ILE A 222 13.90 0.56 5.99
N ASN A 223 13.06 -0.45 6.24
CA ASN A 223 13.37 -1.51 7.19
C ASN A 223 14.52 -2.41 6.75
N ASN A 224 14.76 -2.59 5.45
CA ASN A 224 15.92 -3.31 4.92
C ASN A 224 17.26 -2.78 5.48
N ARG A 225 17.34 -1.48 5.83
CA ARG A 225 18.51 -0.85 6.45
C ARG A 225 18.80 -1.40 7.86
N LEU A 226 17.78 -1.86 8.58
CA LEU A 226 17.93 -2.49 9.91
C LEU A 226 18.70 -3.81 9.84
N PHE A 227 18.60 -4.53 8.72
CA PHE A 227 19.30 -5.79 8.48
C PHE A 227 20.70 -5.55 7.89
N ILE A 228 20.85 -4.66 6.91
CA ILE A 228 22.15 -4.36 6.29
C ILE A 228 23.16 -3.83 7.31
N ASN A 229 22.74 -2.88 8.16
CA ASN A 229 23.65 -2.26 9.14
C ASN A 229 24.14 -3.26 10.21
N ARG A 230 23.46 -4.38 10.44
CA ARG A 230 23.93 -5.45 11.32
C ARG A 230 25.02 -6.30 10.64
N ASN A 231 24.86 -6.62 9.37
CA ASN A 231 25.88 -7.36 8.60
C ASN A 231 27.22 -6.62 8.54
N LEU A 232 27.21 -5.29 8.46
CA LEU A 232 28.42 -4.46 8.47
C LEU A 232 29.14 -4.43 9.83
N LYS A 233 28.45 -4.75 10.94
CA LYS A 233 29.06 -4.82 12.28
C LYS A 233 29.58 -6.20 12.65
N MET A 234 29.21 -7.23 11.88
CA MET A 234 29.67 -8.61 12.09
C MET A 234 30.83 -8.99 11.15
N LYS A 235 31.22 -8.09 10.26
CA LYS A 235 32.46 -8.15 9.47
C LYS A 235 33.48 -7.22 10.12
#